data_AF-A0A291REY6-F1
#
_entry.id   AF-A0A291REY6-F1
#
_cell.length_a   1.000
_cell.length_b   1.000
_cell.length_c   1.000
_cell.angle_alpha   90.00
_cell.angle_beta   90.00
_cell.angle_gamma   90.00
#
_symmetry.space_group_name_H-M   'P 1'
#
loop_
_entity.id
_entity.type
_entity.pdbx_description
1 polymer ?
#
loop_
_entity_poly.entity_id
_entity_poly.type
_entity_poly.pdbx_seq_one_letter_code
_entity_poly.pdbx_strand_id
1 'polypeptide(L)'
;MNLSGKRIGGLLAAAGVIVVLIVATLALRSHPSSSPSTGAATSHPAATATPNGTPPPMTTRAPGVPDRAYQTLREIDAGRWPGSADAPGTKGGDQWMNRGGDLPRTDPAGKKITYREWDVNPKKPGQSRDAERIITGSDSSAYYTGDHYGTFTRMR
;
A
#
# COMPACT_ATOMS: atom_id res chain seq x y z
N MET A 1 -17.04 20.81 -64.86
CA MET A 1 -17.02 21.78 -63.74
C MET A 1 -16.93 21.02 -62.42
N ASN A 2 -16.24 21.62 -61.46
CA ASN A 2 -15.90 21.12 -60.13
C ASN A 2 -17.10 21.03 -59.14
N LEU A 3 -16.76 20.51 -57.95
CA LEU A 3 -17.42 20.59 -56.62
C LEU A 3 -18.54 19.57 -56.35
N SER A 4 -18.78 19.07 -55.13
CA SER A 4 -18.10 19.07 -53.82
C SER A 4 -19.10 18.51 -52.79
N GLY A 5 -18.59 17.88 -51.71
CA GLY A 5 -19.26 17.79 -50.40
C GLY A 5 -20.06 16.49 -50.16
N LYS A 6 -19.62 15.59 -49.27
CA LYS A 6 -19.87 15.57 -47.80
C LYS A 6 -21.37 15.63 -47.47
N ARG A 7 -21.95 14.84 -46.56
CA ARG A 7 -21.52 13.76 -45.66
C ARG A 7 -22.81 13.32 -44.91
N ILE A 8 -22.83 12.07 -44.44
CA ILE A 8 -23.58 11.57 -43.27
C ILE A 8 -25.11 11.49 -43.41
N GLY A 9 -25.61 10.26 -43.60
CA GLY A 9 -27.00 9.90 -43.32
C GLY A 9 -27.08 9.03 -42.06
N GLY A 10 -28.15 9.20 -41.28
CA GLY A 10 -28.55 8.27 -40.22
C GLY A 10 -29.17 8.93 -38.97
N LEU A 11 -30.44 9.33 -39.07
CA LEU A 11 -31.30 9.79 -37.96
C LEU A 11 -31.85 8.61 -37.13
N LEU A 12 -31.83 8.80 -35.80
CA LEU A 12 -32.89 8.60 -34.79
C LEU A 12 -33.62 7.25 -34.59
N ALA A 13 -33.55 6.76 -33.34
CA ALA A 13 -34.70 6.42 -32.49
C ALA A 13 -34.24 6.47 -31.00
N ALA A 14 -34.59 7.52 -30.21
CA ALA A 14 -35.73 7.61 -29.27
C ALA A 14 -35.65 6.57 -28.12
N ALA A 15 -35.30 6.88 -26.85
CA ALA A 15 -35.75 7.85 -25.83
C ALA A 15 -36.91 7.37 -24.92
N GLY A 16 -36.71 7.47 -23.60
CA GLY A 16 -37.75 7.47 -22.55
C GLY A 16 -37.57 6.40 -21.44
N VAL A 17 -37.67 6.64 -20.13
CA VAL A 17 -38.30 7.73 -19.34
C VAL A 17 -37.85 7.65 -17.85
N ILE A 18 -37.34 8.78 -17.30
CA ILE A 18 -37.75 9.55 -16.07
C ILE A 18 -37.86 8.78 -14.71
N VAL A 19 -36.96 9.01 -13.71
CA VAL A 19 -36.97 9.98 -12.56
C VAL A 19 -38.08 9.75 -11.49
N VAL A 20 -37.69 9.77 -10.20
CA VAL A 20 -38.35 10.28 -8.95
C VAL A 20 -37.85 9.44 -7.73
N LEU A 21 -36.86 9.89 -6.94
CA LEU A 21 -36.89 10.78 -5.74
C LEU A 21 -37.75 10.30 -4.56
N ILE A 22 -37.10 9.95 -3.42
CA ILE A 22 -37.63 10.22 -2.07
C ILE A 22 -36.48 10.67 -1.15
N VAL A 23 -36.76 11.76 -0.44
CA VAL A 23 -35.92 12.57 0.47
C VAL A 23 -36.44 12.37 1.91
N ALA A 24 -35.59 12.72 2.90
CA ALA A 24 -35.94 13.08 4.30
C ALA A 24 -36.11 11.90 5.29
N THR A 25 -35.73 11.94 6.58
CA THR A 25 -35.52 12.98 7.60
C THR A 25 -34.61 12.40 8.71
N LEU A 26 -33.56 13.09 9.17
CA LEU A 26 -33.52 13.94 10.37
C LEU A 26 -33.94 13.25 11.70
N ALA A 27 -32.95 12.88 12.52
CA ALA A 27 -33.12 12.83 13.98
C ALA A 27 -31.85 13.35 14.68
N LEU A 28 -31.87 14.67 14.88
CA LEU A 28 -31.01 15.42 15.78
C LEU A 28 -31.36 15.08 17.23
N ARG A 29 -30.41 14.60 18.04
CA ARG A 29 -30.44 14.78 19.51
C ARG A 29 -29.06 15.13 20.03
N SER A 30 -28.86 16.44 20.13
CA SER A 30 -27.83 17.09 20.92
C SER A 30 -28.00 16.78 22.42
N HIS A 31 -26.87 16.40 23.06
CA HIS A 31 -26.25 16.76 24.37
C HIS A 31 -27.08 17.61 25.38
N PRO A 32 -26.73 17.75 26.69
CA PRO A 32 -25.58 17.26 27.47
C PRO A 32 -25.94 16.82 28.94
N SER A 33 -24.95 16.41 29.75
CA SER A 33 -24.90 16.61 31.23
C SER A 33 -23.52 16.15 31.72
N SER A 34 -22.55 17.06 31.87
CA SER A 34 -22.19 17.77 33.12
C SER A 34 -21.12 17.05 33.92
N SER A 35 -19.91 17.63 33.86
CA SER A 35 -18.71 17.34 34.65
C SER A 35 -18.92 17.58 36.15
N PRO A 36 -17.96 17.16 36.98
CA PRO A 36 -17.15 18.21 37.59
C PRO A 36 -15.64 17.99 37.52
N SER A 37 -14.99 19.13 37.34
CA SER A 37 -13.57 19.43 37.36
C SER A 37 -13.01 19.53 38.77
N THR A 38 -11.77 19.08 38.99
CA THR A 38 -10.85 19.71 39.94
C THR A 38 -9.40 19.48 39.52
N GLY A 39 -8.61 20.55 39.44
CA GLY A 39 -7.15 20.46 39.41
C GLY A 39 -6.47 21.16 38.25
N ALA A 40 -6.44 22.49 38.28
CA ALA A 40 -5.53 23.30 37.48
C ALA A 40 -4.13 23.29 38.11
N ALA A 41 -3.10 23.04 37.31
CA ALA A 41 -1.76 23.57 37.53
C ALA A 41 -1.15 23.90 36.16
N THR A 42 -1.15 25.19 35.85
CA THR A 42 -0.50 25.78 34.69
C THR A 42 1.00 25.91 34.93
N SER A 43 1.81 25.45 33.97
CA SER A 43 3.09 26.06 33.58
C SER A 43 3.53 25.46 32.22
N HIS A 44 3.38 26.24 31.15
CA HIS A 44 4.06 26.07 29.85
C HIS A 44 5.14 27.18 29.77
N PRO A 45 6.29 27.02 29.06
CA PRO A 45 6.26 26.63 27.64
C PRO A 45 7.43 25.82 27.03
N ALA A 46 7.10 25.20 25.88
CA ALA A 46 7.85 25.07 24.62
C ALA A 46 8.88 23.93 24.37
N ALA A 47 8.54 23.18 23.30
CA ALA A 47 9.35 22.38 22.35
C ALA A 47 9.93 21.05 22.87
N THR A 48 9.56 19.87 22.35
CA THR A 48 9.40 19.48 20.94
C THR A 48 8.33 18.38 20.81
N ALA A 49 7.44 18.50 19.82
CA ALA A 49 6.37 17.55 19.57
C ALA A 49 6.87 16.16 19.12
N THR A 50 6.39 15.12 19.79
CA THR A 50 6.21 13.78 19.23
C THR A 50 5.14 13.82 18.13
N PRO A 51 5.03 12.76 17.31
CA PRO A 51 3.74 12.08 17.35
C PRO A 51 3.91 10.64 17.84
N ASN A 52 3.19 10.37 18.93
CA ASN A 52 2.80 9.04 19.35
C ASN A 52 2.17 8.28 18.19
N GLY A 53 2.72 7.10 17.90
CA GLY A 53 2.00 6.01 17.29
C GLY A 53 2.34 4.76 18.08
N THR A 54 1.49 4.38 19.03
CA THR A 54 1.52 3.02 19.59
C THR A 54 1.54 2.06 18.39
N PRO A 55 2.60 1.24 18.21
CA PRO A 55 2.59 0.25 17.15
C PRO A 55 1.34 -0.62 17.34
N PRO A 56 0.55 -0.90 16.28
CA PRO A 56 -0.53 -1.86 16.37
C PRO A 56 0.02 -3.18 16.95
N PRO A 57 -0.80 -3.96 17.67
CA PRO A 57 -0.36 -5.19 18.34
C PRO A 57 0.49 -6.00 17.38
N MET A 58 1.76 -6.21 17.76
CA MET A 58 2.75 -6.83 16.90
C MET A 58 2.32 -8.27 16.66
N THR A 59 1.70 -8.54 15.51
CA THR A 59 1.67 -9.86 14.91
C THR A 59 3.08 -10.43 15.01
N THR A 60 3.24 -11.60 15.62
CA THR A 60 4.54 -12.24 15.87
C THR A 60 5.42 -12.13 14.63
N ARG A 61 6.52 -11.38 14.75
CA ARG A 61 7.51 -11.21 13.69
C ARG A 61 8.17 -12.56 13.41
N ALA A 62 8.40 -12.86 12.13
CA ALA A 62 9.09 -14.07 11.74
C ALA A 62 10.56 -14.01 12.23
N PRO A 63 11.10 -15.09 12.82
CA PRO A 63 12.49 -15.12 13.25
C PRO A 63 13.44 -14.80 12.10
N GLY A 64 14.47 -13.99 12.36
CA GLY A 64 15.49 -13.64 11.36
C GLY A 64 15.08 -12.54 10.37
N VAL A 65 13.84 -12.03 10.43
CA VAL A 65 13.41 -10.89 9.62
C VAL A 65 13.52 -9.60 10.44
N PRO A 66 14.32 -8.60 9.99
CA PRO A 66 14.49 -7.35 10.73
C PRO A 66 13.20 -6.50 10.68
N ASP A 67 12.93 -5.73 11.74
CA ASP A 67 11.72 -4.89 11.83
C ASP A 67 11.61 -3.88 10.69
N ARG A 68 12.73 -3.37 10.18
CA ARG A 68 12.77 -2.47 9.01
C ARG A 68 12.15 -3.11 7.77
N ALA A 69 12.33 -4.42 7.56
CA ALA A 69 11.71 -5.12 6.43
C ALA A 69 10.18 -5.10 6.56
N TYR A 70 9.65 -5.19 7.77
CA TYR A 70 8.21 -5.02 7.99
C TYR A 70 7.72 -3.58 7.86
N GLN A 71 8.58 -2.57 8.09
CA GLN A 71 8.26 -1.18 7.79
C GLN A 71 8.16 -0.99 6.27
N THR A 72 9.17 -1.45 5.53
CA THR A 72 9.17 -1.44 4.07
C THR A 72 7.99 -2.21 3.49
N LEU A 73 7.64 -3.38 4.05
CA LEU A 73 6.47 -4.15 3.62
C LEU A 73 5.17 -3.35 3.75
N ARG A 74 5.00 -2.55 4.80
CA ARG A 74 3.83 -1.67 4.95
C ARG A 74 3.81 -0.56 3.90
N GLU A 75 4.96 -0.01 3.54
CA GLU A 75 5.08 0.99 2.48
C GLU A 75 4.81 0.37 1.09
N ILE A 76 5.23 -0.87 0.86
CA ILE A 76 4.92 -1.66 -0.34
C ILE A 76 3.40 -1.91 -0.43
N ASP A 77 2.79 -2.39 0.65
CA ASP A 77 1.35 -2.68 0.70
C ASP A 77 0.51 -1.40 0.52
N ALA A 78 1.02 -0.25 0.96
CA ALA A 78 0.39 1.06 0.73
C ALA A 78 0.67 1.66 -0.65
N GLY A 79 1.44 0.98 -1.50
CA GLY A 79 1.80 1.46 -2.85
C GLY A 79 2.74 2.67 -2.86
N ARG A 80 3.40 2.97 -1.73
CA ARG A 80 4.29 4.13 -1.59
C ARG A 80 5.75 3.79 -1.86
N TRP A 81 6.18 2.56 -1.63
CA TRP A 81 7.54 2.11 -1.93
C TRP A 81 7.72 1.82 -3.43
N PRO A 82 8.90 2.10 -4.04
CA PRO A 82 10.10 2.69 -3.47
C PRO A 82 10.08 4.23 -3.38
N GLY A 83 9.00 4.90 -3.79
CA GLY A 83 8.91 6.36 -3.76
C GLY A 83 9.09 6.99 -2.38
N SER A 84 8.53 6.38 -1.33
CA SER A 84 8.68 6.84 0.06
C SER A 84 10.08 6.63 0.64
N ALA A 85 10.99 5.96 -0.08
CA ALA A 85 12.39 5.85 0.32
C ALA A 85 13.15 7.17 0.20
N ASP A 86 12.68 8.10 -0.64
CA ASP A 86 13.34 9.37 -0.99
C ASP A 86 14.85 9.21 -1.30
N ALA A 87 15.19 8.10 -1.96
CA ALA A 87 16.56 7.70 -2.22
C ALA A 87 16.70 7.24 -3.67
N PRO A 88 17.22 8.11 -4.57
CA PRO A 88 17.38 7.79 -5.98
C PRO A 88 18.15 6.49 -6.23
N GLY A 89 17.54 5.61 -7.02
CA GLY A 89 18.10 4.30 -7.36
C GLY A 89 17.68 3.16 -6.43
N THR A 90 16.86 3.41 -5.41
CA THR A 90 16.07 2.37 -4.74
C THR A 90 15.04 1.82 -5.72
N LYS A 91 14.90 0.50 -5.78
CA LYS A 91 14.06 -0.20 -6.74
C LYS A 91 12.99 -1.04 -6.06
N GLY A 92 11.91 -1.28 -6.81
CA GLY A 92 10.89 -2.23 -6.42
C GLY A 92 9.72 -2.24 -7.39
N GLY A 93 8.97 -3.33 -7.34
CA GLY A 93 7.80 -3.57 -8.18
C GLY A 93 8.11 -4.32 -9.48
N ASP A 94 9.38 -4.56 -9.80
CA ASP A 94 9.80 -5.36 -10.95
C ASP A 94 9.38 -6.81 -10.78
N GLN A 95 9.11 -7.49 -11.90
CA GLN A 95 8.72 -8.90 -11.88
C GLN A 95 9.90 -9.79 -11.45
N TRP A 96 9.68 -10.60 -10.42
CA TRP A 96 10.61 -11.65 -10.01
C TRP A 96 10.14 -13.00 -10.53
N MET A 97 10.99 -13.67 -11.31
CA MET A 97 10.56 -14.83 -12.11
C MET A 97 10.51 -16.15 -11.34
N ASN A 98 10.99 -16.20 -10.09
CA ASN A 98 11.12 -17.43 -9.30
C ASN A 98 11.82 -18.56 -10.09
N ARG A 99 12.98 -18.24 -10.70
CA ARG A 99 13.68 -19.17 -11.60
C ARG A 99 14.21 -20.42 -10.87
N GLY A 100 14.67 -20.25 -9.63
CA GLY A 100 15.11 -21.35 -8.77
C GLY A 100 13.96 -22.23 -8.28
N GLY A 101 12.73 -21.70 -8.25
CA GLY A 101 11.58 -22.42 -7.71
C GLY A 101 11.58 -22.50 -6.18
N ASP A 102 12.33 -21.61 -5.52
CA ASP A 102 12.47 -21.56 -4.06
C ASP A 102 11.16 -21.14 -3.37
N LEU A 103 10.30 -20.41 -4.09
CA LEU A 103 8.96 -20.04 -3.64
C LEU A 103 7.87 -20.89 -4.34
N PRO A 104 6.68 -21.05 -3.73
CA PRO A 104 5.57 -21.76 -4.36
C PRO A 104 5.23 -21.22 -5.76
N ARG A 105 4.90 -22.09 -6.70
CA ARG A 105 4.52 -21.67 -8.07
C ARG A 105 3.02 -21.43 -8.24
N THR A 106 2.22 -22.02 -7.36
CA THR A 106 0.76 -21.96 -7.38
C THR A 106 0.23 -21.69 -5.99
N ASP A 107 -0.89 -20.98 -5.92
CA ASP A 107 -1.64 -20.75 -4.68
C ASP A 107 -2.41 -22.03 -4.28
N PRO A 108 -3.08 -22.05 -3.10
CA PRO A 108 -3.87 -23.20 -2.67
C PRO A 108 -5.02 -23.59 -3.60
N ALA A 109 -5.47 -22.68 -4.47
CA ALA A 109 -6.50 -22.93 -5.47
C ALA A 109 -5.92 -23.42 -6.82
N GLY A 110 -4.60 -23.61 -6.91
CA GLY A 110 -3.90 -24.06 -8.11
C GLY A 110 -3.63 -22.96 -9.14
N LYS A 111 -3.91 -21.68 -8.84
CA LYS A 111 -3.61 -20.57 -9.75
C LYS A 111 -2.13 -20.20 -9.66
N LYS A 112 -1.51 -19.89 -10.80
CA LYS A 112 -0.11 -19.46 -10.86
C LYS A 112 0.12 -18.19 -10.04
N ILE A 113 1.14 -18.22 -9.17
CA ILE A 113 1.60 -17.05 -8.42
C ILE A 113 2.58 -16.27 -9.30
N THR A 114 2.38 -14.96 -9.37
CA THR A 114 3.37 -14.03 -9.93
C THR A 114 4.01 -13.26 -8.78
N TYR A 115 5.30 -13.00 -8.90
CA TYR A 115 6.07 -12.34 -7.86
C TYR A 115 6.62 -11.01 -8.31
N ARG A 116 6.74 -10.08 -7.36
CA ARG A 116 7.46 -8.82 -7.52
C ARG A 116 8.57 -8.73 -6.48
N GLU A 117 9.68 -8.12 -6.86
CA GLU A 117 10.79 -7.85 -5.95
C GLU A 117 10.84 -6.39 -5.51
N TRP A 118 11.35 -6.16 -4.31
CA TRP A 118 11.47 -4.85 -3.70
C TRP A 118 12.77 -4.78 -2.91
N ASP A 119 13.55 -3.72 -3.09
CA ASP A 119 14.66 -3.40 -2.19
C ASP A 119 14.10 -3.17 -0.78
N VAL A 120 14.77 -3.67 0.26
CA VAL A 120 14.33 -3.46 1.66
C VAL A 120 14.74 -2.09 2.17
N ASN A 121 15.98 -1.70 1.92
CA ASN A 121 16.53 -0.44 2.42
C ASN A 121 16.64 0.60 1.30
N PRO A 122 16.55 1.90 1.63
CA PRO A 122 16.91 2.96 0.71
C PRO A 122 18.35 2.80 0.21
N LYS A 123 18.57 2.95 -1.10
CA LYS A 123 19.91 2.89 -1.68
C LYS A 123 20.77 4.05 -1.17
N LYS A 124 21.97 3.74 -0.69
CA LYS A 124 22.94 4.74 -0.25
C LYS A 124 23.64 5.42 -1.44
N PRO A 125 23.86 6.75 -1.41
CA PRO A 125 24.62 7.45 -2.45
C PRO A 125 26.02 6.85 -2.64
N GLY A 126 26.45 6.72 -3.90
CA GLY A 126 27.76 6.16 -4.24
C GLY A 126 27.93 4.66 -3.96
N GLN A 127 26.90 3.95 -3.49
CA GLN A 127 26.96 2.52 -3.19
C GLN A 127 26.04 1.73 -4.13
N SER A 128 26.34 0.44 -4.32
CA SER A 128 25.38 -0.49 -4.89
C SER A 128 24.21 -0.71 -3.92
N ARG A 129 23.12 -1.26 -4.43
CA ARG A 129 22.06 -1.80 -3.58
C ARG A 129 22.63 -2.91 -2.70
N ASP A 130 22.10 -3.07 -1.50
CA ASP A 130 22.46 -4.17 -0.61
C ASP A 130 21.83 -5.51 -1.09
N ALA A 131 21.97 -6.56 -0.28
CA ALA A 131 21.46 -7.89 -0.56
C ALA A 131 19.97 -8.09 -0.19
N GLU A 132 19.38 -7.20 0.60
CA GLU A 132 18.09 -7.45 1.24
C GLU A 132 16.92 -7.19 0.29
N ARG A 133 16.02 -8.16 0.15
CA ARG A 133 14.83 -8.04 -0.69
C ARG A 133 13.58 -8.53 0.03
N ILE A 134 12.46 -7.91 -0.32
CA ILE A 134 11.13 -8.45 -0.10
C ILE A 134 10.60 -8.95 -1.43
N ILE A 135 10.01 -10.13 -1.44
CA ILE A 135 9.30 -10.71 -2.59
C ILE A 135 7.82 -10.78 -2.23
N THR A 136 6.95 -10.10 -2.97
CA THR A 136 5.50 -10.17 -2.80
C THR A 136 4.86 -11.03 -3.87
N GLY A 137 3.97 -11.94 -3.46
CA GLY A 137 3.20 -12.80 -4.36
C GLY A 137 1.82 -12.24 -4.68
N SER A 138 1.30 -12.58 -5.85
CA SER A 138 -0.08 -12.25 -6.26
C SER A 138 -1.16 -12.92 -5.41
N ASP A 139 -0.79 -13.91 -4.60
CA ASP A 139 -1.59 -14.57 -3.58
C ASP A 139 -1.57 -13.83 -2.23
N SER A 140 -1.03 -12.61 -2.19
CA SER A 140 -0.81 -11.79 -0.99
C SER A 140 0.29 -12.31 -0.06
N SER A 141 1.05 -13.33 -0.45
CA SER A 141 2.23 -13.77 0.31
C SER A 141 3.34 -12.72 0.29
N ALA A 142 4.20 -12.73 1.31
CA ALA A 142 5.44 -11.95 1.31
C ALA A 142 6.59 -12.73 1.94
N TYR A 143 7.76 -12.63 1.33
CA TYR A 143 8.98 -13.31 1.77
C TYR A 143 10.12 -12.30 1.88
N TYR A 144 10.95 -12.46 2.91
CA TYR A 144 12.18 -11.71 3.09
C TYR A 144 13.38 -12.57 2.74
N THR A 145 14.36 -12.00 2.05
CA THR A 145 15.70 -12.57 1.89
C THR A 145 16.72 -11.53 2.36
N GLY A 146 17.65 -11.96 3.22
CA GLY A 146 18.77 -11.14 3.69
C GLY A 146 20.08 -11.38 2.95
N ASP A 147 20.10 -12.38 2.08
CA ASP A 147 21.28 -12.97 1.45
C ASP A 147 21.17 -13.00 -0.07
N HIS A 148 20.41 -12.06 -0.64
CA HIS A 148 20.24 -11.89 -2.09
C HIS A 148 19.71 -13.15 -2.79
N TYR A 149 18.51 -13.57 -2.37
CA TYR A 149 17.74 -14.71 -2.88
C TYR A 149 18.30 -16.10 -2.53
N GLY A 150 19.25 -16.20 -1.59
CA GLY A 150 19.80 -17.48 -1.14
C GLY A 150 18.85 -18.24 -0.22
N THR A 151 18.20 -17.54 0.69
CA THR A 151 17.20 -18.07 1.61
C THR A 151 16.00 -17.13 1.73
N PHE A 152 14.84 -17.71 2.05
CA PHE A 152 13.60 -16.97 2.17
C PHE A 152 12.93 -17.26 3.51
N THR A 153 12.50 -16.21 4.19
CA THR A 153 11.67 -16.29 5.38
C THR A 153 10.30 -15.71 5.08
N ARG A 154 9.25 -16.50 5.30
CA ARG A 154 7.88 -16.05 5.05
C ARG A 154 7.46 -15.03 6.11
N MET A 155 6.99 -13.87 5.65
CA MET A 155 6.50 -12.77 6.50
C MET A 155 4.99 -12.83 6.69
N ARG A 156 4.24 -13.35 5.70
CA ARG A 156 2.79 -13.61 5.73
C ARG A 156 2.37 -14.63 4.68
#